data_AF-A0A6M6BHG1-F1
#
_entry.id   AF-A0A6M6BHG1-F1
#
_cell.length_a   1.000
_cell.length_b   1.000
_cell.length_c   1.000
_cell.angle_alpha   90.00
_cell.angle_beta   90.00
_cell.angle_gamma   90.00
#
_symmetry.space_group_name_H-M   'P 1'
#
loop_
_entity.id
_entity.type
_entity.pdbx_description
1 polymer ?
#
loop_
_entity_poly.entity_id
_entity_poly.type
_entity_poly.pdbx_seq_one_letter_code
_entity_poly.pdbx_strand_id
1 'polypeptide(L)'
;MEREDGETGNDPIVGHYPFVMEYRNWLITILILTLIMWAMSVAVENLAAQTDPKFLRQYLTATETDARVKAHVGDVESSYYEFQTTSSLPDTITFAVTVDGKKGTVIVRGRAVSNKANDQWHLVQADTIFSY
;
A
#
# COMPACT_ATOMS: atom_id res chain seq x y z
N MET A 1 85.92 -10.66 26.42
CA MET A 1 85.08 -11.24 25.34
C MET A 1 83.65 -11.11 25.84
N GLU A 2 83.14 -9.87 25.79
CA GLU A 2 81.80 -9.52 26.26
C GLU A 2 80.82 -9.78 25.12
N ARG A 3 79.69 -10.43 25.44
CA ARG A 3 78.64 -10.78 24.49
C ARG A 3 77.82 -9.53 24.21
N GLU A 4 77.62 -9.24 22.93
CA GLU A 4 76.74 -8.18 22.44
C GLU A 4 75.29 -8.47 22.84
N ASP A 5 74.68 -7.47 23.46
CA ASP A 5 73.29 -7.45 23.87
C ASP A 5 72.40 -7.24 22.64
N GLY A 6 71.47 -8.16 22.42
CA GLY A 6 70.46 -8.06 21.36
C GLY A 6 69.41 -7.02 21.71
N GLU A 7 69.52 -5.83 21.14
CA GLU A 7 68.41 -4.88 21.02
C GLU A 7 67.34 -5.46 20.09
N THR A 8 66.27 -5.99 20.67
CA THR A 8 65.02 -6.24 19.96
C THR A 8 64.25 -4.93 19.91
N GLY A 9 64.49 -4.16 18.84
CA GLY A 9 63.70 -3.00 18.47
C GLY A 9 62.24 -3.39 18.33
N ASN A 10 61.44 -2.97 19.30
CA ASN A 10 60.00 -3.18 19.34
C ASN A 10 59.34 -2.06 18.53
N ASP A 11 59.40 -2.16 17.19
CA ASP A 11 58.61 -1.29 16.33
C ASP A 11 57.14 -1.66 16.51
N PRO A 12 56.26 -0.74 16.96
CA PRO A 12 54.83 -1.04 16.98
C PRO A 12 54.37 -1.18 15.52
N ILE A 13 53.97 -2.40 15.17
CA ILE A 13 53.19 -2.68 13.96
C ILE A 13 51.98 -1.75 14.02
N VAL A 14 52.01 -0.69 13.22
CA VAL A 14 50.88 0.22 13.01
C VAL A 14 49.81 -0.60 12.29
N GLY A 15 48.99 -1.28 13.09
CA GLY A 15 47.80 -1.97 12.63
C GLY A 15 46.86 -0.96 11.99
N HIS A 16 46.93 -0.86 10.67
CA HIS A 16 45.84 -0.31 9.87
C HIS A 16 44.60 -1.17 10.16
N TYR A 17 43.70 -0.66 10.99
CA TYR A 17 42.34 -1.19 11.13
C TYR A 17 41.30 -0.23 10.50
N PRO A 18 41.37 0.10 9.19
CA PRO A 18 40.25 0.79 8.54
C PRO A 18 39.02 -0.12 8.41
N PHE A 19 39.22 -1.44 8.36
CA PHE A 19 38.16 -2.42 8.04
C PHE A 19 37.09 -2.62 9.13
N VAL A 20 37.44 -2.42 10.41
CA VAL A 20 36.49 -2.68 11.53
C VAL A 20 35.43 -1.58 11.63
N MET A 21 35.76 -0.36 11.22
CA MET A 21 34.86 0.79 11.30
C MET A 21 33.82 0.78 10.16
N GLU A 22 34.21 0.33 8.95
CA GLU A 22 33.29 0.16 7.81
C GLU A 22 32.25 -0.94 8.04
N TYR A 23 32.65 -2.07 8.64
CA TYR A 23 31.75 -3.21 8.88
C TYR A 23 30.60 -2.86 9.84
N ARG A 24 30.88 -2.03 10.86
CA ARG A 24 29.87 -1.57 11.82
C ARG A 24 28.85 -0.64 11.17
N ASN A 25 29.30 0.25 10.28
CA ASN A 25 28.40 1.13 9.53
C ASN A 25 27.55 0.36 8.52
N TRP A 26 28.11 -0.69 7.91
CA TRP A 26 27.37 -1.57 6.99
C TRP A 26 26.26 -2.34 7.70
N LEU A 27 26.54 -2.92 8.88
CA LEU A 27 25.53 -3.61 9.69
C LEU A 27 24.41 -2.68 10.17
N ILE A 28 24.75 -1.46 10.60
CA ILE A 28 23.76 -0.45 11.00
C ILE A 28 22.87 -0.08 9.81
N THR A 29 23.44 0.07 8.62
CA THR A 29 22.68 0.40 7.40
C THR A 29 21.69 -0.71 7.05
N ILE A 30 22.10 -1.99 7.15
CA ILE A 30 21.21 -3.12 6.92
C ILE A 30 20.06 -3.14 7.93
N LEU A 31 20.36 -2.91 9.21
CA LEU A 31 19.34 -2.85 10.26
C LEU A 31 18.33 -1.72 10.03
N ILE A 32 18.78 -0.55 9.58
CA ILE A 32 17.88 0.56 9.24
C ILE A 32 17.00 0.18 8.04
N LEU A 33 17.57 -0.42 6.99
CA LEU A 33 16.82 -0.83 5.81
C LEU A 33 15.79 -1.91 6.13
N THR A 34 16.11 -2.89 6.98
CA THR A 34 15.14 -3.92 7.39
C THR A 34 14.01 -3.33 8.23
N LEU A 35 14.30 -2.36 9.10
CA LEU A 35 13.28 -1.64 9.87
C LEU A 35 12.36 -0.82 8.97
N ILE A 36 12.91 -0.14 7.96
CA ILE A 36 12.12 0.60 6.96
C ILE A 36 11.26 -0.36 6.14
N MET A 37 11.83 -1.47 5.66
CA MET A 37 11.07 -2.49 4.91
C MET A 37 9.94 -3.10 5.74
N TRP A 38 10.18 -3.39 7.02
CA TRP A 38 9.14 -3.87 7.93
C TRP A 38 8.04 -2.83 8.15
N ALA A 39 8.41 -1.58 8.42
CA ALA A 39 7.44 -0.49 8.57
C ALA A 39 6.61 -0.28 7.30
N MET A 40 7.22 -0.39 6.12
CA MET A 40 6.50 -0.36 4.84
C MET A 40 5.58 -1.56 4.66
N SER A 41 6.00 -2.78 5.01
CA SER A 41 5.12 -3.97 4.95
C SER A 41 3.89 -3.79 5.83
N VAL A 42 4.07 -3.35 7.08
CA VAL A 42 2.96 -3.09 8.01
C VAL A 42 2.05 -1.96 7.50
N ALA A 43 2.61 -0.91 6.91
CA ALA A 43 1.82 0.17 6.32
C ALA A 43 1.02 -0.31 5.10
N VAL A 44 1.62 -1.14 4.24
CA VAL A 44 0.97 -1.73 3.06
C VAL A 44 -0.11 -2.74 3.48
N GLU A 45 0.15 -3.57 4.48
CA GLU A 45 -0.83 -4.51 5.03
C GLU A 45 -2.01 -3.78 5.66
N ASN A 46 -1.78 -2.71 6.42
CA ASN A 46 -2.86 -1.87 6.96
C ASN A 46 -3.65 -1.16 5.85
N LEU A 47 -2.99 -0.74 4.76
CA LEU A 47 -3.67 -0.13 3.61
C LEU A 47 -4.50 -1.16 2.83
N ALA A 48 -3.96 -2.37 2.65
CA ALA A 48 -4.64 -3.49 1.98
C ALA A 48 -5.81 -4.03 2.81
N ALA A 49 -5.68 -4.10 4.14
CA ALA A 49 -6.77 -4.48 5.05
C ALA A 49 -7.91 -3.43 5.05
N GLN A 50 -7.59 -2.15 4.80
CA GLN A 50 -8.58 -1.08 4.64
C GLN A 50 -9.25 -1.06 3.26
N THR A 51 -8.77 -1.83 2.30
CA THR A 51 -9.33 -1.89 0.94
C THR A 51 -9.65 -3.33 0.58
N ASP A 52 -10.73 -3.91 1.13
CA ASP A 52 -11.17 -5.22 0.64
C ASP A 52 -11.63 -5.10 -0.83
N PRO A 53 -10.86 -5.62 -1.81
CA PRO A 53 -11.23 -5.54 -3.21
C PRO A 53 -12.52 -6.30 -3.51
N LYS A 54 -12.94 -7.23 -2.63
CA LYS A 54 -14.15 -8.01 -2.80
C LYS A 54 -15.42 -7.15 -2.70
N PHE A 55 -15.48 -6.23 -1.74
CA PHE A 55 -16.62 -5.32 -1.60
C PHE A 55 -16.81 -4.47 -2.87
N LEU A 56 -15.74 -3.84 -3.35
CA LEU A 56 -15.79 -2.98 -4.54
C LEU A 56 -16.14 -3.77 -5.81
N ARG A 57 -15.59 -4.98 -5.96
CA ARG A 57 -15.97 -5.87 -7.09
C ARG A 57 -17.43 -6.27 -7.03
N GLN A 58 -17.94 -6.66 -5.86
CA GLN A 58 -19.36 -6.98 -5.69
C GLN A 58 -20.25 -5.78 -6.02
N TYR A 59 -19.85 -4.59 -5.59
CA TYR A 59 -20.59 -3.36 -5.85
C TYR A 59 -20.55 -2.95 -7.34
N LEU A 60 -19.40 -3.14 -8.02
CA LEU A 60 -19.27 -2.95 -9.46
C LEU A 60 -20.24 -3.88 -10.21
N THR A 61 -20.22 -5.18 -9.90
CA THR A 61 -21.13 -6.16 -10.53
C THR A 61 -22.60 -5.84 -10.23
N ALA A 62 -22.93 -5.39 -9.02
CA ALA A 62 -24.28 -4.94 -8.70
C ALA A 62 -24.70 -3.72 -9.54
N THR A 63 -23.78 -2.79 -9.79
CA THR A 63 -24.02 -1.60 -10.61
C THR A 63 -24.20 -1.97 -12.08
N GLU A 64 -23.36 -2.86 -12.62
CA GLU A 64 -23.47 -3.36 -14.00
C GLU A 64 -24.78 -4.12 -14.26
N THR A 65 -25.29 -4.81 -13.25
CA THR A 65 -26.52 -5.61 -13.36
C THR A 65 -27.79 -4.83 -13.05
N ASP A 66 -27.67 -3.61 -12.53
CA ASP A 66 -28.80 -2.73 -12.25
C ASP A 66 -29.55 -2.38 -13.55
N ALA A 67 -30.88 -2.56 -13.51
CA ALA A 67 -31.74 -2.37 -14.67
C ALA A 67 -31.73 -0.93 -15.20
N ARG A 68 -31.61 0.06 -14.32
CA ARG A 68 -31.54 1.49 -14.69
C ARG A 68 -30.20 1.82 -15.32
N VAL A 69 -29.12 1.28 -14.77
CA VAL A 69 -27.77 1.44 -15.34
C VAL A 69 -27.74 0.83 -16.74
N LYS A 70 -28.18 -0.43 -16.90
CA LYS A 70 -28.25 -1.08 -18.21
C LYS A 70 -29.12 -0.32 -19.23
N ALA A 71 -30.26 0.20 -18.79
CA ALA A 71 -31.13 0.98 -19.67
C ALA A 71 -30.44 2.26 -20.17
N HIS A 72 -29.61 2.89 -19.34
CA HIS A 72 -28.88 4.11 -19.67
C HIS A 72 -27.64 3.86 -20.53
N VAL A 73 -26.76 2.93 -20.13
CA VAL A 73 -25.46 2.71 -20.79
C VAL A 73 -25.56 1.83 -22.05
N GLY A 74 -26.58 0.97 -22.15
CA GLY A 74 -26.68 0.00 -23.24
C GLY A 74 -25.70 -1.16 -23.07
N ASP A 75 -25.04 -1.58 -24.16
CA ASP A 75 -23.98 -2.58 -24.07
C ASP A 75 -22.79 -1.99 -23.32
N VAL A 76 -22.36 -2.66 -22.25
CA VAL A 76 -21.20 -2.26 -21.46
C VAL A 76 -19.93 -2.47 -22.28
N GLU A 77 -19.12 -1.43 -22.40
CA GLU A 77 -17.82 -1.45 -23.07
C GLU A 77 -16.67 -1.54 -22.08
N SER A 78 -16.77 -0.82 -20.96
CA SER A 78 -15.79 -0.90 -19.88
C SER A 78 -16.42 -0.60 -18.52
N SER A 79 -15.83 -1.15 -17.47
CA SER A 79 -16.26 -0.92 -16.10
C SER A 79 -15.07 -1.02 -15.16
N TYR A 80 -15.00 -0.09 -14.20
CA TYR A 80 -13.88 -0.01 -13.27
C TYR A 80 -14.31 0.67 -11.97
N TYR A 81 -13.49 0.47 -10.93
CA TYR A 81 -13.66 1.17 -9.66
C TYR A 81 -12.38 1.94 -9.33
N GLU A 82 -12.56 3.09 -8.70
CA GLU A 82 -11.49 3.93 -8.20
C GLU A 82 -11.63 4.12 -6.71
N PHE A 83 -10.50 4.07 -6.02
CA PHE A 83 -10.43 4.35 -4.61
C PHE A 83 -10.12 5.83 -4.39
N GLN A 84 -10.95 6.50 -3.58
CA GLN A 84 -10.75 7.88 -3.19
C GLN A 84 -10.45 7.88 -1.69
N THR A 85 -9.17 7.78 -1.34
CA THR A 85 -8.72 7.85 0.05
C THR A 85 -8.90 9.27 0.57
N THR A 86 -10.08 9.59 1.10
CA THR A 86 -10.33 10.93 1.67
C THR A 86 -11.13 10.82 2.95
N SER A 87 -10.74 9.93 3.85
CA SER A 87 -11.23 9.99 5.22
C SER A 87 -10.06 9.85 6.18
N SER A 88 -10.01 10.76 7.16
CA SER A 88 -9.18 10.64 8.35
C SER A 88 -9.67 9.54 9.31
N LEU A 89 -10.79 8.89 8.98
CA LEU A 89 -11.36 7.78 9.74
C LEU A 89 -10.82 6.45 9.21
N PRO A 90 -10.15 5.63 10.04
CA PRO A 90 -9.47 4.40 9.62
C PRO A 90 -10.42 3.29 9.11
N ASP A 91 -11.73 3.46 9.28
CA ASP A 91 -12.75 2.47 8.94
C ASP A 91 -13.70 2.95 7.84
N THR A 92 -13.34 4.03 7.12
CA THR A 92 -14.22 4.63 6.10
C THR A 92 -13.50 4.71 4.77
N ILE A 93 -14.16 4.22 3.72
CA ILE A 93 -13.70 4.34 2.35
C ILE A 93 -14.65 5.20 1.54
N THR A 94 -14.09 6.04 0.69
CA THR A 94 -14.82 6.68 -0.42
C THR A 94 -14.35 6.03 -1.70
N PHE A 95 -15.29 5.71 -2.58
CA PHE A 95 -14.99 5.02 -3.83
C PHE A 95 -15.86 5.57 -4.95
N ALA A 96 -15.42 5.36 -6.18
CA ALA A 96 -16.21 5.56 -7.37
C ALA A 96 -16.27 4.26 -8.16
N VAL A 97 -17.42 3.97 -8.75
CA VAL A 97 -17.64 2.89 -9.71
C VAL A 97 -18.12 3.53 -11.00
N THR A 98 -17.44 3.25 -12.09
CA THR A 98 -17.79 3.76 -13.41
C THR A 98 -18.18 2.60 -14.31
N VAL A 99 -19.31 2.76 -15.01
CA VAL A 99 -19.79 1.85 -16.05
C VAL A 99 -19.97 2.67 -17.33
N ASP A 100 -19.13 2.38 -18.30
CA ASP A 100 -19.16 2.98 -19.64
C ASP A 100 -19.83 2.01 -20.60
N GLY A 101 -20.83 2.49 -21.33
CA GLY A 101 -21.47 1.74 -22.40
C GLY A 101 -21.73 2.59 -23.62
N LYS A 102 -22.19 1.94 -24.68
CA LYS A 102 -22.38 2.56 -26.01
C LYS A 102 -23.28 3.80 -26.03
N LYS A 103 -24.16 3.97 -25.04
CA LYS A 103 -25.17 5.04 -25.00
C LYS A 103 -24.85 6.13 -23.98
N GLY A 104 -23.87 5.91 -23.10
CA GLY A 104 -23.54 6.84 -22.04
C GLY A 104 -22.75 6.18 -20.92
N THR A 105 -22.44 7.01 -19.92
CA THR A 105 -21.62 6.67 -18.78
C THR A 105 -22.42 6.82 -17.50
N VAL A 106 -22.26 5.86 -16.58
CA VAL A 106 -22.78 5.96 -15.22
C VAL A 106 -21.64 5.95 -14.22
N ILE A 107 -21.64 6.92 -13.31
CA ILE A 107 -20.66 7.01 -12.22
C ILE A 107 -21.43 6.93 -10.90
N VAL A 108 -21.11 5.94 -10.08
CA VAL A 108 -21.63 5.80 -8.71
C VAL A 108 -20.52 6.16 -7.74
N ARG A 109 -20.69 7.25 -7.00
CA ARG A 109 -19.78 7.66 -5.93
C ARG A 109 -20.35 7.21 -4.61
N GLY A 110 -19.59 6.43 -3.85
CA GLY A 110 -20.06 5.81 -2.62
C GLY A 110 -19.13 6.06 -1.45
N ARG A 111 -19.70 6.00 -0.25
CA ARG A 111 -18.97 5.92 1.01
C ARG A 111 -19.39 4.66 1.75
N ALA A 112 -18.43 3.84 2.14
CA ALA A 112 -18.66 2.64 2.94
C ALA A 112 -17.85 2.67 4.23
N VAL A 113 -18.37 2.01 5.26
CA VAL A 113 -17.73 1.88 6.57
C VAL A 113 -17.52 0.41 6.88
N SER A 114 -16.34 0.05 7.35
CA SER A 114 -16.05 -1.32 7.79
C SER A 114 -16.59 -1.54 9.19
N ASN A 115 -17.23 -2.68 9.39
CA ASN A 115 -17.55 -3.20 10.69
C ASN A 115 -16.42 -4.13 11.15
N LYS A 116 -15.54 -3.58 12.01
CA LYS A 116 -14.39 -4.30 12.58
C LYS A 116 -14.73 -5.59 13.32
N ALA A 117 -15.99 -5.80 13.71
CA ALA A 117 -16.39 -7.01 14.43
C ALA A 117 -16.60 -8.23 13.51
N ASN A 118 -16.85 -8.01 12.21
CA ASN A 118 -17.18 -9.09 11.27
C ASN A 118 -16.54 -8.93 9.88
N ASP A 119 -15.61 -7.99 9.73
CA ASP A 119 -14.94 -7.63 8.47
C ASP A 119 -15.90 -7.36 7.30
N GLN A 120 -17.13 -6.90 7.59
CA GLN A 120 -18.10 -6.53 6.57
C GLN A 120 -18.08 -5.04 6.27
N TRP A 121 -18.22 -4.70 5.00
CA TRP A 121 -18.39 -3.32 4.54
C TRP A 121 -19.86 -2.97 4.41
N HIS A 122 -20.24 -1.82 4.96
CA HIS A 122 -21.60 -1.29 4.85
C HIS A 122 -21.59 0.00 4.06
N LEU A 123 -22.40 0.06 3.00
CA LEU A 123 -22.63 1.28 2.24
C LEU A 123 -23.43 2.26 3.09
N VAL A 124 -22.89 3.46 3.29
CA VAL A 124 -23.52 4.53 4.07
C VAL A 124 -24.14 5.59 3.16
N GLN A 125 -23.54 5.81 2.00
CA GLN A 125 -24.00 6.77 1.01
C GLN A 125 -23.63 6.29 -0.40
N ALA A 126 -24.51 6.53 -1.37
CA ALA A 126 -24.21 6.40 -2.78
C ALA A 126 -24.94 7.46 -3.59
N ASP A 127 -24.20 8.17 -4.42
CA ASP A 127 -24.69 9.16 -5.37
C ASP A 127 -24.43 8.64 -6.79
N THR A 128 -25.50 8.54 -7.60
CA THR A 128 -25.41 8.06 -8.98
C THR A 128 -25.54 9.22 -9.96
N ILE A 129 -24.59 9.32 -10.87
CA ILE A 129 -24.51 10.32 -11.92
C ILE A 129 -24.69 9.61 -13.26
N PHE A 130 -25.63 10.10 -14.06
CA PHE A 130 -25.91 9.62 -15.42
C PHE A 130 -25.43 10.66 -16.43
N SER A 131 -24.56 10.27 -17.36
CA SER A 131 -24.06 11.12 -18.44
C SER A 131 -24.30 10.47 -19.79
N TYR A 132 -24.59 11.27 -20.82
CA TYR A 132 -24.78 10.83 -22.22
C TYR A 132 -23.61 11.25 -23.09
#